data_AF-A0A3P3D6M8-F1
#
_entry.id   AF-A0A3P3D6M8-F1
#
_cell.length_a   1.000
_cell.length_b   1.000
_cell.length_c   1.000
_cell.angle_alpha   90.00
_cell.angle_beta   90.00
_cell.angle_gamma   90.00
#
_symmetry.space_group_name_H-M   'P 1'
#
loop_
_entity.id
_entity.type
_entity.pdbx_description
1 polymer ?
#
loop_
_entity_poly.entity_id
_entity_poly.type
_entity_poly.pdbx_seq_one_letter_code
_entity_poly.pdbx_strand_id
1 'polypeptide(L)'
;MFSKSVILCFSDMENNGCMKVEWLKSEMSKRNLTQRDVGEAVGLSDAQMSKVLNGLRKLSSEEADRIRRFLGYALPDDEATELDIRLLHALSQMTDAEKSALEVFLQSFAGLKK
;
A
#
# COMPACT_ATOMS: atom_id res chain seq x y z
N MET A 1 -11.17 18.40 2.00
CA MET A 1 -9.73 18.52 2.31
C MET A 1 -9.42 17.56 3.44
N PHE A 2 -9.43 16.26 3.17
CA PHE A 2 -9.00 15.23 4.11
C PHE A 2 -8.33 14.10 3.32
N SER A 3 -7.42 13.44 4.01
CA SER A 3 -6.07 13.16 3.52
C SER A 3 -5.98 11.92 2.63
N LYS A 4 -4.94 11.89 1.79
CA LYS A 4 -4.57 10.89 0.76
C LYS A 4 -4.20 9.50 1.30
N SER A 5 -4.76 9.14 2.46
CA SER A 5 -4.69 7.92 3.29
C SER A 5 -4.29 6.63 2.63
N VAL A 6 -5.32 5.85 2.35
CA VAL A 6 -5.30 4.44 2.74
C VAL A 6 -5.21 3.54 1.50
N ILE A 7 -5.08 4.13 0.30
CA ILE A 7 -5.26 3.43 -0.97
C ILE A 7 -4.16 3.85 -1.95
N LEU A 8 -2.93 3.46 -1.66
CA LEU A 8 -1.81 3.60 -2.61
C LEU A 8 -1.08 2.27 -2.82
N CYS A 9 -1.63 1.13 -2.37
CA CYS A 9 -1.04 -0.19 -2.61
C CYS A 9 -1.65 -0.95 -3.79
N PHE A 10 -2.84 -0.60 -4.28
CA PHE A 10 -3.53 -1.43 -5.29
C PHE A 10 -3.15 -1.10 -6.75
N SER A 11 -2.64 0.11 -7.02
CA SER A 11 -2.33 0.57 -8.40
C SER A 11 -0.88 0.32 -8.86
N ASP A 12 -0.06 -0.36 -8.07
CA ASP A 12 1.37 -0.60 -8.38
C ASP A 12 1.72 -2.11 -8.46
N MET A 13 0.73 -2.99 -8.67
CA MET A 13 0.94 -4.44 -8.84
C MET A 13 1.67 -4.85 -10.14
N GLU A 14 1.91 -3.92 -11.08
CA GLU A 14 2.65 -4.23 -12.32
C GLU A 14 4.18 -4.01 -12.21
N ASN A 15 4.71 -3.59 -11.05
CA ASN A 15 6.16 -3.40 -10.90
C ASN A 15 6.69 -3.97 -9.58
N ASN A 16 6.96 -5.27 -9.61
CA ASN A 16 7.56 -6.04 -8.54
C ASN A 16 8.97 -5.48 -8.21
N GLY A 17 9.06 -4.61 -7.18
CA GLY A 17 10.34 -4.29 -6.54
C GLY A 17 10.61 -2.85 -6.09
N CYS A 18 9.72 -1.88 -6.29
CA CYS A 18 10.00 -0.50 -5.89
C CYS A 18 8.82 0.10 -5.09
N MET A 19 8.93 0.09 -3.77
CA MET A 19 8.05 0.92 -2.93
C MET A 19 8.31 2.39 -3.23
N LYS A 20 7.29 3.14 -3.66
CA LYS A 20 7.41 4.58 -3.91
C LYS A 20 7.69 5.32 -2.60
N VAL A 21 8.81 6.05 -2.54
CA VAL A 21 9.22 6.81 -1.35
C VAL A 21 8.18 7.86 -0.95
N GLU A 22 7.56 8.52 -1.93
CA GLU A 22 6.51 9.50 -1.68
C GLU A 22 5.25 8.88 -1.08
N TRP A 23 4.94 7.63 -1.42
CA TRP A 23 3.88 6.88 -0.73
C TRP A 23 4.24 6.64 0.73
N LEU A 24 5.45 6.16 1.00
CA LEU A 24 5.91 5.88 2.37
C LEU A 24 5.87 7.14 3.24
N LYS A 25 6.39 8.28 2.74
CA LYS A 25 6.33 9.57 3.45
C LYS A 25 4.90 10.00 3.75
N SER A 26 4.01 9.83 2.78
CA SER A 26 2.59 10.09 2.95
C SER A 26 2.06 9.24 4.10
N GLU A 27 2.23 7.92 4.04
CA GLU A 27 1.68 7.00 5.03
C GLU A 27 2.22 7.21 6.44
N MET A 28 3.50 7.55 6.57
CA MET A 28 4.08 7.99 7.83
C MET A 28 3.38 9.24 8.37
N SER A 29 3.18 10.26 7.53
CA SER A 29 2.53 11.51 7.93
C SER A 29 1.09 11.29 8.40
N LYS A 30 0.28 10.46 7.72
CA LYS A 30 -1.12 10.25 8.12
C LYS A 30 -1.27 9.44 9.40
N ARG A 31 -0.26 8.64 9.74
CA ARG A 31 -0.24 7.81 10.95
C ARG A 31 0.60 8.44 12.08
N ASN A 32 1.12 9.65 11.86
CA ASN A 32 2.00 10.35 12.78
C ASN A 32 3.23 9.52 13.19
N LEU A 33 3.79 8.75 12.24
CA LEU A 33 4.97 7.92 12.43
C LEU A 33 6.24 8.69 12.03
N THR A 34 7.30 8.50 12.81
CA THR A 34 8.62 9.03 12.52
C THR A 34 9.43 8.06 11.66
N GLN A 35 10.50 8.55 11.02
CA GLN A 35 11.43 7.69 10.28
C GLN A 35 12.05 6.60 11.16
N ARG A 36 12.22 6.90 12.46
CA ARG A 36 12.76 5.97 13.42
C ARG A 36 11.79 4.84 13.70
N ASP A 37 10.50 5.13 13.86
CA ASP A 37 9.47 4.10 14.11
C ASP A 37 9.41 3.10 12.95
N VAL A 38 9.46 3.59 11.71
CA VAL A 38 9.51 2.74 10.52
C VAL A 38 10.84 1.99 10.43
N GLY A 39 11.96 2.65 10.74
CA GLY A 39 13.30 2.05 10.74
C GLY A 39 13.41 0.89 11.73
N GLU A 40 13.00 1.10 12.97
CA GLU A 40 12.96 0.09 14.03
C GLU A 40 12.09 -1.11 13.61
N ALA A 41 10.92 -0.86 13.03
CA ALA A 41 10.01 -1.93 12.59
C ALA A 41 10.60 -2.85 11.50
N VAL A 42 11.53 -2.35 10.69
CA VAL A 42 12.08 -3.10 9.53
C VAL A 42 13.55 -3.45 9.65
N GLY A 43 14.19 -3.10 10.77
CA GLY A 43 15.59 -3.38 11.07
C GLY A 43 16.58 -2.43 10.39
N LEU A 44 16.15 -1.21 10.07
CA LEU A 44 16.99 -0.18 9.45
C LEU A 44 17.35 0.92 10.47
N SER A 45 18.61 1.34 10.46
CA SER A 45 19.05 2.51 11.22
C SER A 45 18.46 3.81 10.64
N ASP A 46 18.39 4.86 11.46
CA ASP A 46 17.95 6.20 11.03
C ASP A 46 18.73 6.71 9.81
N ALA A 47 20.04 6.45 9.75
CA ALA A 47 20.87 6.83 8.61
C ALA A 47 20.50 6.08 7.33
N GLN A 48 20.17 4.78 7.44
CA GLN A 48 19.70 3.99 6.30
C GLN A 48 18.30 4.43 5.86
N MET A 49 17.41 4.71 6.81
CA MET A 49 16.06 5.18 6.51
C MET A 49 16.08 6.56 5.85
N SER A 50 16.93 7.47 6.32
CA SER A 50 17.14 8.77 5.66
C SER A 50 17.63 8.61 4.22
N LYS A 51 18.55 7.68 3.94
CA LYS A 51 18.97 7.39 2.56
C LYS A 51 17.84 6.84 1.70
N VAL A 52 16.95 6.01 2.26
CA VAL A 52 15.76 5.52 1.56
C VAL A 52 14.80 6.67 1.25
N LEU A 53 14.49 7.51 2.24
CA LEU A 53 13.54 8.63 2.07
C LEU A 53 14.04 9.73 1.12
N ASN A 54 15.35 9.81 0.91
CA ASN A 54 15.98 10.69 -0.08
C ASN A 54 16.19 10.01 -1.45
N GLY A 55 15.77 8.74 -1.61
CA GLY A 55 15.92 7.99 -2.86
C GLY A 55 17.37 7.56 -3.17
N LEU A 56 18.29 7.74 -2.23
CA LEU A 56 19.71 7.37 -2.35
C LEU A 56 19.94 5.87 -2.11
N ARG A 57 18.97 5.19 -1.49
CA ARG A 57 18.96 3.76 -1.25
C ARG A 57 17.62 3.17 -1.65
N LYS A 58 17.65 2.05 -2.40
CA LYS A 58 16.47 1.25 -2.67
C LYS A 58 16.21 0.27 -1.51
N LEU A 59 14.95 0.07 -1.17
CA LEU A 59 14.54 -0.99 -0.26
C LEU A 59 14.63 -2.34 -1.00
N SER A 60 15.02 -3.40 -0.30
CA SER A 60 14.81 -4.75 -0.82
C SER A 60 13.33 -5.11 -0.82
N SER A 61 12.94 -6.17 -1.54
CA SER A 61 11.57 -6.70 -1.50
C SER A 61 11.15 -7.04 -0.08
N GLU A 62 11.99 -7.74 0.67
CA GLU A 62 11.72 -8.12 2.06
C GLU A 62 11.59 -6.90 2.99
N GLU A 63 12.40 -5.86 2.80
CA GLU A 63 12.29 -4.62 3.56
C GLU A 63 10.97 -3.91 3.25
N ALA A 64 10.59 -3.84 1.98
CA ALA A 64 9.31 -3.26 1.55
C ALA A 64 8.11 -4.04 2.13
N ASP A 65 8.19 -5.36 2.19
CA ASP A 65 7.15 -6.21 2.76
C ASP A 65 7.02 -6.03 4.28
N ARG A 66 8.15 -5.91 4.99
CA ARG A 66 8.13 -5.55 6.41
C ARG A 66 7.48 -4.20 6.66
N ILE A 67 7.75 -3.20 5.81
CA ILE A 67 7.10 -1.88 5.91
C ILE A 67 5.58 -2.02 5.68
N ARG A 68 5.15 -2.76 4.66
CA ARG A 68 3.71 -2.99 4.37
C ARG A 68 3.00 -3.66 5.54
N ARG A 69 3.59 -4.71 6.11
CA ARG A 69 3.06 -5.41 7.29
C ARG A 69 2.99 -4.51 8.52
N PHE A 70 4.04 -3.72 8.77
CA PHE A 70 4.04 -2.75 9.88
C PHE A 70 2.92 -1.71 9.72
N LEU A 71 2.63 -1.29 8.49
CA LEU A 71 1.54 -0.37 8.18
C LEU A 71 0.15 -1.06 8.13
N GLY A 72 0.07 -2.37 8.38
CA GLY A 72 -1.17 -3.14 8.43
C GLY A 72 -1.76 -3.48 7.07
N TYR A 73 -0.95 -3.48 6.00
CA TYR A 73 -1.36 -3.93 4.68
C TYR A 73 -1.09 -5.43 4.52
N ALA A 74 -2.05 -6.15 3.96
CA ALA A 74 -1.89 -7.54 3.55
C ALA A 74 -0.96 -7.66 2.34
N LEU A 75 -0.11 -8.68 2.34
CA LEU A 75 0.72 -9.04 1.20
C LEU A 75 -0.02 -10.03 0.28
N PRO A 76 0.36 -10.12 -1.01
CA PRO A 76 -0.26 -11.06 -1.95
C PRO A 76 -0.17 -12.53 -1.51
N ASP A 77 0.87 -12.86 -0.75
CA ASP A 77 1.14 -14.22 -0.26
C ASP A 77 0.47 -14.51 1.10
N ASP A 78 -0.17 -13.52 1.73
CA ASP A 78 -0.88 -13.75 2.98
C ASP A 78 -2.17 -14.56 2.69
N GLU A 79 -2.57 -15.43 3.63
CA GLU A 79 -3.78 -16.24 3.45
C GLU A 79 -5.02 -15.34 3.28
N ALA A 80 -5.80 -15.61 2.24
CA ALA A 80 -7.02 -14.88 1.96
C ALA A 80 -7.98 -15.00 3.15
N THR A 81 -8.41 -13.85 3.69
CA THR A 81 -9.39 -13.84 4.77
C THR A 81 -10.77 -14.25 4.24
N GLU A 82 -11.68 -14.61 5.15
CA GLU A 82 -13.08 -14.89 4.77
C GLU A 82 -13.73 -13.71 4.03
N LEU A 83 -13.36 -12.48 4.39
CA LEU A 83 -13.81 -11.28 3.68
C LEU A 83 -13.29 -11.25 2.24
N ASP A 84 -12.01 -11.56 2.03
CA ASP A 84 -11.38 -11.59 0.70
C ASP A 84 -12.05 -12.63 -0.20
N ILE A 85 -12.31 -13.83 0.35
CA ILE A 85 -13.00 -14.91 -0.36
C ILE A 85 -14.41 -14.46 -0.76
N ARG A 86 -15.16 -13.81 0.15
CA ARG A 86 -16.50 -13.30 -0.13
C ARG A 86 -16.49 -12.21 -1.21
N LEU A 87 -15.51 -11.30 -1.16
CA LEU A 87 -15.36 -10.25 -2.16
C LEU A 87 -15.01 -10.82 -3.53
N LEU A 88 -14.07 -11.77 -3.61
CA LEU A 88 -13.70 -12.46 -4.84
C LEU A 88 -14.89 -13.22 -5.43
N HIS A 89 -15.65 -13.93 -4.58
CA HIS A 89 -16.86 -14.61 -5.02
C HIS A 89 -17.88 -13.62 -5.61
N ALA A 90 -18.16 -12.50 -4.93
CA ALA A 90 -19.04 -11.46 -5.44
C ALA A 90 -18.57 -10.89 -6.79
N LEU A 91 -17.27 -10.60 -6.93
CA LEU A 91 -16.68 -10.10 -8.17
C LEU A 91 -16.76 -11.11 -9.32
N SER A 92 -16.63 -12.41 -9.04
CA SER A 92 -16.71 -13.46 -10.06
C SER A 92 -18.11 -13.62 -10.66
N GLN A 93 -19.15 -13.29 -9.89
CA GLN A 93 -20.55 -13.33 -10.33
C GLN A 93 -21.01 -12.05 -11.03
N MET A 94 -20.21 -10.98 -10.98
CA MET A 94 -20.53 -9.70 -11.62
C MET A 94 -20.24 -9.73 -13.13
N THR A 95 -21.13 -9.09 -13.88
CA THR A 95 -20.93 -8.75 -15.29
C THR A 95 -19.88 -7.66 -15.47
N ASP A 96 -19.36 -7.50 -16.69
CA ASP A 96 -18.36 -6.45 -16.98
C ASP A 96 -18.92 -5.03 -16.79
N ALA A 97 -20.23 -4.84 -17.02
CA ALA A 97 -20.91 -3.58 -16.78
C ALA A 97 -20.98 -3.25 -15.27
N GLU A 98 -21.27 -4.25 -14.43
CA GLU A 98 -21.29 -4.09 -12.98
C GLU A 98 -19.89 -3.87 -12.41
N LYS A 99 -18.88 -4.57 -12.93
CA LYS A 99 -17.47 -4.34 -12.58
C LYS A 99 -17.05 -2.91 -12.94
N SER A 100 -17.45 -2.41 -14.10
CA SER A 100 -17.17 -1.03 -14.52
C SER A 100 -17.86 0.00 -13.61
N ALA A 101 -19.11 -0.26 -13.23
CA ALA A 101 -19.83 0.60 -12.28
C ALA A 101 -19.20 0.57 -10.88
N LEU A 102 -18.77 -0.61 -10.43
CA LEU A 102 -18.03 -0.77 -9.19
C LEU A 102 -16.68 -0.05 -9.25
N GLU A 103 -15.97 -0.10 -10.36
CA GLU A 103 -14.74 0.66 -10.56
C GLU A 103 -14.99 2.16 -10.39
N VAL A 104 -16.02 2.71 -11.05
CA VAL A 104 -16.40 4.12 -10.91
C VAL A 104 -16.80 4.46 -9.47
N PHE A 105 -17.57 3.59 -8.83
CA PHE A 105 -17.98 3.75 -7.43
C PHE A 105 -16.76 3.75 -6.50
N LEU A 106 -15.86 2.78 -6.65
CA LEU A 106 -14.63 2.69 -5.88
C LEU A 106 -13.71 3.87 -6.17
N GLN A 107 -13.62 4.37 -7.41
CA GLN A 107 -12.88 5.59 -7.73
C GLN A 107 -13.49 6.81 -7.04
N SER A 108 -14.82 6.89 -6.91
CA SER A 108 -15.49 7.97 -6.18
C SER A 108 -15.21 7.93 -4.68
N PHE A 109 -15.06 6.73 -4.11
CA PHE A 109 -14.77 6.51 -2.69
C PHE A 109 -13.27 6.61 -2.37
N ALA A 110 -12.42 6.15 -3.29
CA ALA A 110 -10.98 6.04 -3.13
C ALA A 110 -10.19 7.24 -3.66
N GLY A 111 -10.83 8.13 -4.42
CA GLY A 111 -10.16 9.28 -5.04
C GLY A 111 -9.12 8.91 -6.10
N LEU A 112 -9.23 7.70 -6.68
CA LEU A 112 -8.40 7.24 -7.79
C LEU A 112 -8.87 7.94 -9.08
N LYS A 113 -8.43 9.18 -9.30
CA LYS A 113 -8.58 9.81 -10.62
C LYS A 113 -7.54 9.23 -11.57
N LYS A 114 -7.99 8.84 -12.76
CA LYS A 114 -7.15 8.52 -13.94
C LYS A 114 -6.12 9.60 -14.20
#